data_AF-A0AA92U739-F1
#
_entry.id   AF-A0AA92U739-F1
#
_cell.length_a   1.000
_cell.length_b   1.000
_cell.length_c   1.000
_cell.angle_alpha   90.00
_cell.angle_beta   90.00
_cell.angle_gamma   90.00
#
_symmetry.space_group_name_H-M   'P 1'
#
loop_
_entity.id
_entity.type
_entity.pdbx_description
1 polymer ?
#
loop_
_entity_poly.entity_id
_entity_poly.type
_entity_poly.pdbx_seq_one_letter_code
_entity_poly.pdbx_strand_id
1 'polypeptide(L)'
;MEHQNKTRFRDIINAKNAQSNITETRLPIEKKYSIYIPFEVIDFLCNDFTRISPRRFSKAKAFRYLLSKHIDGLENGELKRNYISQLSKDWKWTRPTVVSFLKSLQQMNVIDIKQILSAKMVSVNPTIIVTSLSKEELDKMAQRKLLQPPSPLPHISSGETK
;
A
#
# COMPACT_ATOMS: atom_id res chain seq x y z
N MET A 1 -15.09 -7.33 67.53
CA MET A 1 -14.02 -6.77 66.68
C MET A 1 -13.47 -7.94 65.89
N GLU A 2 -13.95 -8.17 64.67
CA GLU A 2 -13.36 -7.63 63.43
C GLU A 2 -11.94 -8.18 63.21
N HIS A 3 -11.51 -8.76 62.09
CA HIS A 3 -12.11 -9.09 60.80
C HIS A 3 -11.24 -10.22 60.18
N GLN A 4 -11.91 -11.16 59.52
CA GLN A 4 -11.58 -11.76 58.22
C GLN A 4 -10.14 -12.21 57.92
N ASN A 5 -9.93 -13.54 57.82
CA ASN A 5 -9.44 -14.13 56.56
C ASN A 5 -9.65 -15.64 56.51
N LYS A 6 -10.85 -16.05 56.13
CA LYS A 6 -11.09 -17.41 55.62
C LYS A 6 -12.23 -17.33 54.64
N THR A 7 -12.03 -17.96 53.49
CA THR A 7 -13.03 -18.25 52.45
C THR A 7 -13.11 -17.23 51.30
N ARG A 8 -12.32 -17.45 50.24
CA ARG A 8 -12.82 -17.27 48.85
C ARG A 8 -11.98 -17.91 47.73
N PHE A 9 -11.32 -19.03 48.00
CA PHE A 9 -10.70 -19.87 46.95
C PHE A 9 -11.70 -20.80 46.22
N ARG A 10 -13.00 -20.46 46.21
CA ARG A 10 -14.07 -21.28 45.58
C ARG A 10 -14.94 -20.51 44.58
N ASP A 11 -14.51 -19.33 44.12
CA ASP A 11 -15.26 -18.57 43.10
C ASP A 11 -14.55 -18.54 41.73
N ILE A 12 -13.41 -19.23 41.55
CA ILE A 12 -12.62 -19.18 40.30
C ILE A 12 -12.97 -20.33 39.33
N ILE A 13 -13.74 -21.34 39.74
CA ILE A 13 -13.99 -22.53 38.90
C ILE A 13 -15.27 -22.41 38.05
N ASN A 14 -16.17 -21.47 38.31
CA ASN A 14 -17.43 -21.33 37.57
C ASN A 14 -17.48 -20.22 36.50
N ALA A 15 -16.37 -19.56 36.18
CA ALA A 15 -16.30 -18.61 35.06
C ALA A 15 -15.86 -19.25 33.73
N LYS A 16 -15.96 -20.59 33.58
CA LYS A 16 -15.59 -21.30 32.34
C LYS A 16 -16.74 -21.65 31.39
N ASN A 17 -17.97 -21.21 31.67
CA ASN A 17 -19.15 -21.46 30.80
C ASN A 17 -19.87 -20.17 30.37
N ALA A 18 -19.10 -19.16 29.95
CA ALA A 18 -19.63 -18.04 29.17
C ALA A 18 -18.81 -17.81 27.89
N GLN A 19 -18.17 -18.86 27.38
CA GLN A 19 -17.57 -18.88 26.04
C GLN A 19 -18.66 -19.20 25.00
N SER A 20 -19.73 -18.39 24.96
CA SER A 20 -20.68 -18.46 23.86
C SER A 20 -20.10 -17.71 22.67
N ASN A 21 -19.43 -18.47 21.82
CA ASN A 21 -19.45 -18.37 20.36
C ASN A 21 -19.68 -16.96 19.78
N ILE A 22 -18.61 -16.16 19.74
CA ILE A 22 -18.38 -15.31 18.59
C ILE A 22 -16.95 -15.59 18.16
N THR A 23 -16.76 -16.78 17.59
CA THR A 23 -15.73 -16.94 16.56
C THR A 23 -16.24 -16.07 15.42
N GLU A 24 -15.98 -14.77 15.50
CA GLU A 24 -16.02 -13.89 14.35
C GLU A 24 -14.97 -14.50 13.44
N THR A 25 -15.41 -15.34 12.51
CA THR A 25 -14.64 -15.74 11.35
C THR A 25 -14.41 -14.45 10.59
N ARG A 26 -13.47 -13.63 11.05
CA ARG A 26 -12.81 -12.65 10.20
C ARG A 26 -12.14 -13.51 9.15
N LEU A 27 -12.87 -13.73 8.05
CA LEU A 27 -12.29 -14.10 6.78
C LEU A 27 -10.99 -13.30 6.70
N PRO A 28 -9.83 -13.95 6.50
CA PRO A 28 -8.59 -13.21 6.34
C PRO A 28 -8.90 -12.19 5.26
N ILE A 29 -8.84 -10.90 5.60
CA ILE A 29 -8.99 -9.82 4.62
C ILE A 29 -8.02 -10.22 3.53
N GLU A 30 -8.54 -10.66 2.38
CA GLU A 30 -7.70 -11.06 1.27
C GLU A 30 -6.79 -9.87 1.03
N LYS A 31 -5.50 -10.04 1.32
CA LYS A 31 -4.54 -8.98 1.08
C LYS A 31 -4.54 -8.82 -0.42
N LYS A 32 -5.27 -7.83 -0.93
CA LYS A 32 -5.36 -7.52 -2.37
C LYS A 32 -4.02 -7.00 -2.91
N TYR A 33 -3.19 -6.46 -2.01
CA TYR A 33 -1.90 -5.87 -2.35
C TYR A 33 -0.82 -6.29 -1.34
N SER A 34 0.37 -6.53 -1.88
CA SER A 34 1.64 -6.62 -1.17
C SER A 34 2.48 -5.39 -1.52
N ILE A 35 3.13 -4.77 -0.53
CA ILE A 35 3.94 -3.57 -0.72
C ILE A 35 5.41 -3.92 -0.45
N TYR A 36 6.27 -3.67 -1.42
CA TYR A 36 7.72 -3.89 -1.33
C TYR A 36 8.41 -2.55 -1.11
N ILE A 37 9.04 -2.39 0.05
CA ILE A 37 9.68 -1.13 0.44
C ILE A 37 11.20 -1.40 0.62
N PRO A 38 12.09 -0.72 -0.12
CA PRO A 38 13.53 -0.79 0.10
C PRO A 38 13.90 -0.36 1.53
N PHE A 39 14.95 -0.96 2.11
CA PHE A 39 15.37 -0.64 3.48
C PHE A 39 15.78 0.83 3.64
N GLU A 40 16.40 1.40 2.62
CA GLU A 40 16.81 2.81 2.58
C GLU A 40 15.63 3.76 2.77
N VAL A 41 14.46 3.37 2.26
CA VAL A 41 13.22 4.12 2.45
C VAL A 41 12.79 4.04 3.91
N ILE A 42 12.84 2.86 4.52
CA ILE A 42 12.50 2.70 5.94
C ILE A 42 13.41 3.59 6.81
N ASP A 43 14.72 3.52 6.60
CA ASP A 43 15.69 4.33 7.33
C ASP A 43 15.43 5.84 7.16
N PHE A 44 15.15 6.27 5.93
CA PHE A 44 14.82 7.65 5.63
C PHE A 44 13.53 8.12 6.32
N LEU A 45 12.49 7.26 6.37
CA LEU A 45 11.21 7.55 7.00
C LEU A 45 11.31 7.57 8.53
N CYS A 46 12.17 6.72 9.11
CA CYS A 46 12.46 6.66 10.53
C CYS A 46 13.27 7.88 11.01
N ASN A 47 14.09 8.46 10.12
CA ASN A 47 14.88 9.65 10.41
C ASN A 47 14.06 10.96 10.35
N ASP A 48 12.97 11.03 11.13
CA ASP A 48 12.33 12.30 11.44
C ASP A 48 13.17 12.98 12.53
N PHE A 49 14.00 13.94 12.13
CA PHE A 49 14.82 14.75 13.02
C PHE A 49 13.96 15.26 14.20
N THR A 50 14.11 14.61 15.35
CA THR A 50 13.94 15.19 16.69
C THR A 50 12.81 16.24 16.80
N ARG A 51 11.55 15.81 16.92
CA ARG A 51 10.55 16.46 17.80
C ARG A 51 9.28 15.63 17.93
N ILE A 52 9.12 15.11 19.13
CA ILE A 52 8.01 14.29 19.66
C ILE A 52 6.74 15.15 19.76
N SER A 53 6.23 15.66 18.63
CA SER A 53 4.92 16.30 18.59
C SER A 53 3.96 15.40 17.82
N PRO A 54 3.03 14.69 18.49
CA PRO A 54 2.03 13.85 17.82
C PRO A 54 1.10 14.65 16.89
N ARG A 55 1.16 15.99 16.96
CA ARG A 55 0.38 16.90 16.11
C ARG A 55 1.01 17.16 14.74
N ARG A 56 2.29 16.82 14.54
CA ARG A 56 2.98 17.05 13.26
C ARG A 56 2.84 15.84 12.35
N PHE A 57 2.71 16.11 11.06
CA PHE A 57 2.66 15.09 10.03
C PHE A 57 4.09 14.56 9.82
N SER A 58 4.33 13.27 10.07
CA SER A 58 5.64 12.63 9.96
C SER A 58 5.96 12.19 8.53
N LYS A 59 7.23 11.92 8.23
CA LYS A 59 7.64 11.29 6.96
C LYS A 59 6.92 9.97 6.72
N ALA A 60 6.89 9.11 7.73
CA ALA A 60 6.17 7.84 7.66
C ALA A 60 4.66 8.03 7.37
N LYS A 61 4.02 9.02 8.00
CA LYS A 61 2.61 9.34 7.76
C LYS A 61 2.39 9.89 6.35
N ALA A 62 3.31 10.69 5.82
CA ALA A 62 3.26 11.18 4.45
C ALA A 62 3.44 10.08 3.42
N PHE A 63 4.38 9.17 3.65
CA PHE A 63 4.56 8.02 2.77
C PHE A 63 3.31 7.12 2.76
N ARG A 64 2.78 6.78 3.95
CA ARG A 64 1.52 6.04 4.08
C ARG A 64 0.36 6.75 3.37
N TYR A 65 0.26 8.07 3.48
CA TYR A 65 -0.78 8.84 2.79
C TYR A 65 -0.72 8.67 1.27
N LEU A 66 0.48 8.73 0.67
CA LEU A 66 0.67 8.52 -0.76
C LEU A 66 0.26 7.10 -1.19
N LEU A 67 0.65 6.08 -0.41
CA LEU A 67 0.27 4.69 -0.65
C LEU A 67 -1.25 4.49 -0.61
N SER A 68 -1.91 4.99 0.43
CA SER A 68 -3.37 4.90 0.56
C SER A 68 -4.07 5.55 -0.63
N LYS A 69 -3.68 6.77 -1.02
CA LYS A 69 -4.28 7.45 -2.18
C LYS A 69 -4.09 6.67 -3.48
N HIS A 70 -2.95 6.01 -3.65
CA HIS A 70 -2.69 5.20 -4.82
C HIS A 70 -3.58 3.94 -4.83
N ILE A 71 -3.64 3.22 -3.72
CA ILE A 71 -4.47 2.01 -3.57
C ILE A 71 -5.96 2.36 -3.75
N ASP A 72 -6.45 3.42 -3.10
CA ASP A 72 -7.82 3.91 -3.29
C ASP A 72 -8.09 4.20 -4.77
N GLY A 73 -7.10 4.75 -5.50
CA GLY A 73 -7.24 5.03 -6.92
C GLY A 73 -7.24 3.77 -7.79
N LEU A 74 -6.48 2.73 -7.41
CA LEU A 74 -6.51 1.42 -8.07
C LEU A 74 -7.86 0.73 -7.87
N GLU A 75 -8.45 0.82 -6.67
CA GLU A 75 -9.72 0.16 -6.35
C GLU A 75 -10.92 0.83 -7.00
N ASN A 76 -10.92 2.17 -7.06
CA ASN A 76 -12.04 2.95 -7.58
C ASN A 76 -11.93 3.25 -9.08
N GLY A 77 -10.87 2.78 -9.76
CA GLY A 77 -10.62 3.06 -11.18
C GLY A 77 -10.22 4.51 -11.49
N GLU A 78 -10.06 5.35 -10.46
CA GLU A 78 -9.70 6.76 -10.58
C GLU A 78 -8.39 7.06 -9.84
N LEU A 79 -7.28 7.10 -10.57
CA LEU A 79 -6.00 7.56 -10.01
C LEU A 79 -6.06 9.04 -9.65
N LYS A 80 -6.34 9.33 -8.38
CA LYS A 80 -6.33 10.70 -7.86
C LYS A 80 -4.92 11.29 -7.95
N ARG A 81 -4.83 12.40 -8.68
CA ARG A 81 -3.56 13.13 -8.89
C ARG A 81 -3.15 13.83 -7.61
N ASN A 82 -1.94 13.56 -7.12
CA ASN A 82 -1.37 14.24 -5.97
C ASN A 82 -0.53 15.43 -6.45
N TYR A 83 -0.96 16.65 -6.12
CA TYR A 83 -0.22 17.87 -6.46
C TYR A 83 0.55 18.40 -5.24
N ILE A 84 1.79 18.87 -5.44
CA ILE A 84 2.65 19.40 -4.36
C ILE A 84 1.95 20.50 -3.53
N SER A 85 1.17 21.37 -4.19
CA SER A 85 0.39 22.42 -3.52
C SER A 85 -0.65 21.86 -2.55
N GLN A 86 -1.30 20.76 -2.91
CA GLN A 86 -2.28 20.08 -2.07
C GLN A 86 -1.59 19.35 -0.92
N LEU A 87 -0.53 18.61 -1.21
CA LEU A 87 0.25 17.88 -0.20
C LEU A 87 0.81 18.83 0.88
N SER A 88 1.28 20.02 0.49
CA SER A 88 1.72 21.06 1.42
C SER A 88 0.63 21.50 2.40
N LYS A 89 -0.62 21.61 1.94
CA LYS A 89 -1.78 21.93 2.79
C LYS A 89 -2.15 20.76 3.69
N ASP A 90 -2.31 19.56 3.12
CA ASP A 90 -2.75 18.35 3.82
C ASP A 90 -1.77 17.96 4.93
N TRP A 91 -0.48 18.04 4.64
CA TRP A 91 0.59 17.62 5.55
C TRP A 91 1.02 18.76 6.48
N LYS A 92 0.54 19.98 6.25
CA LYS A 92 0.96 21.20 6.97
C LYS A 92 2.48 21.39 6.92
N TRP A 93 3.08 21.04 5.78
CA TRP A 93 4.50 21.20 5.50
C TRP A 93 4.70 22.36 4.54
N THR A 94 5.84 23.06 4.65
CA THR A 94 6.21 24.06 3.65
C THR A 94 6.44 23.38 2.29
N ARG A 95 6.19 24.09 1.20
CA ARG A 95 6.45 23.55 -0.15
C ARG A 95 7.89 23.04 -0.31
N PRO A 96 8.95 23.75 0.15
CA PRO A 96 10.31 23.23 0.12
C PRO A 96 10.47 21.89 0.85
N THR A 97 9.88 21.73 2.04
CA THR A 97 9.91 20.48 2.80
C THR A 97 9.25 19.33 2.03
N VAL A 98 8.08 19.57 1.43
CA VAL A 98 7.39 18.58 0.59
C VAL A 98 8.24 18.20 -0.61
N VAL A 99 8.79 19.18 -1.34
CA VAL A 99 9.64 18.93 -2.50
C VAL A 99 10.88 18.13 -2.12
N SER A 100 11.54 18.48 -1.01
CA SER A 100 12.73 17.75 -0.53
C SER A 100 12.40 16.29 -0.21
N PHE A 101 11.30 16.06 0.52
CA PHE A 101 10.85 14.71 0.85
C PHE A 101 10.55 13.87 -0.39
N LEU A 102 9.79 14.42 -1.34
CA LEU A 102 9.43 13.74 -2.58
C LEU A 102 10.66 13.46 -3.45
N LYS A 103 11.62 14.38 -3.52
CA LYS A 103 12.88 14.14 -4.26
C LYS A 103 13.67 12.96 -3.68
N SER A 104 13.76 12.85 -2.36
CA SER A 104 14.42 11.70 -1.72
C SER A 104 13.71 10.38 -2.07
N LEU A 105 12.37 10.34 -1.98
CA LEU A 105 11.60 9.16 -2.38
C LEU A 105 11.76 8.83 -3.87
N GLN A 106 11.85 9.83 -4.74
CA GLN A 106 12.10 9.64 -6.16
C GLN A 106 13.50 9.05 -6.42
N GLN A 107 14.54 9.51 -5.72
CA GLN A 107 15.88 8.94 -5.79
C GLN A 107 15.92 7.47 -5.34
N MET A 108 15.07 7.09 -4.39
CA MET A 108 14.88 5.71 -3.92
C MET A 108 13.90 4.89 -4.80
N ASN A 109 13.51 5.42 -5.96
CA ASN A 109 12.67 4.74 -6.95
C ASN A 109 11.28 4.28 -6.44
N VAL A 110 10.75 4.88 -5.38
CA VAL A 110 9.43 4.52 -4.84
C VAL A 110 8.28 5.41 -5.34
N ILE A 111 8.60 6.58 -5.88
CA ILE A 111 7.63 7.48 -6.51
C ILE A 111 8.22 8.10 -7.78
N ASP A 112 7.33 8.56 -8.64
CA ASP A 112 7.65 9.42 -9.78
C ASP A 112 7.03 10.80 -9.59
N ILE A 113 7.78 11.83 -9.99
CA ILE A 113 7.29 13.20 -10.09
C ILE A 113 7.24 13.56 -11.58
N LYS A 114 6.03 13.71 -12.12
CA LYS A 114 5.82 14.09 -13.52
C LYS A 114 5.28 15.51 -13.60
N GLN A 115 5.82 16.30 -14.52
CA GLN A 115 5.25 17.60 -14.87
C GLN A 115 4.06 17.36 -15.79
N ILE A 116 2.87 17.78 -15.39
CA ILE A 116 1.67 17.73 -16.22
C ILE A 116 1.12 19.15 -16.33
N LEU A 117 1.07 19.66 -17.57
CA LEU A 117 0.77 21.07 -17.83
C LEU A 117 1.73 21.96 -17.03
N SER A 118 1.21 22.73 -16.06
CA SER A 118 1.95 23.62 -15.17
C SER A 118 2.15 23.07 -13.75
N ALA A 119 1.66 21.86 -13.44
CA ALA A 119 1.72 21.29 -12.09
C ALA A 119 2.62 20.04 -11.99
N LYS A 120 3.33 19.93 -10.87
CA LYS A 120 4.07 18.71 -10.51
C LYS A 120 3.14 17.72 -9.84
N MET A 121 2.94 16.59 -10.50
CA MET A 121 2.15 15.46 -10.02
C MET A 121 3.05 14.38 -9.46
N VAL A 122 2.62 13.78 -8.34
CA VAL A 122 3.27 12.65 -7.69
C VAL A 122 2.46 11.37 -7.95
N SER A 123 3.12 10.33 -8.42
CA SER A 123 2.58 8.97 -8.53
C SER A 123 3.47 7.99 -7.80
N VAL A 124 2.87 7.00 -7.12
CA VAL A 124 3.62 5.88 -6.55
C VAL A 124 4.13 4.99 -7.68
N ASN A 125 5.37 4.51 -7.57
CA ASN A 125 5.91 3.60 -8.55
C ASN A 125 5.17 2.25 -8.44
N PRO A 126 4.52 1.74 -9.51
CA PRO A 126 3.80 0.48 -9.45
C PRO A 126 4.71 -0.70 -9.07
N THR A 127 6.03 -0.62 -9.26
CA THR A 127 6.95 -1.69 -8.87
C THR A 127 6.98 -1.98 -7.37
N ILE A 128 6.56 -1.02 -6.53
CA ILE A 128 6.48 -1.22 -5.07
C ILE A 128 5.14 -1.77 -4.61
N ILE A 129 4.14 -1.89 -5.48
CA ILE A 129 2.83 -2.45 -5.16
C ILE A 129 2.57 -3.64 -6.08
N VAL A 130 2.60 -4.84 -5.51
CA VAL A 130 2.21 -6.07 -6.21
C VAL A 130 0.79 -6.40 -5.81
N THR A 131 -0.13 -6.38 -6.76
CA THR A 131 -1.44 -7.00 -6.60
C THR A 131 -1.25 -8.49 -6.35
N SER A 132 -1.71 -8.99 -5.22
CA SER A 132 -1.89 -10.43 -5.06
C SER A 132 -3.07 -10.78 -5.95
N LEU A 133 -2.78 -11.26 -7.15
CA LEU A 133 -3.82 -11.82 -8.00
C LEU A 133 -4.48 -12.95 -7.23
N SER A 134 -5.81 -12.97 -7.18
CA SER A 134 -6.51 -14.14 -6.67
C SER A 134 -6.19 -15.34 -7.56
N LYS A 135 -6.32 -16.56 -7.02
CA LYS A 135 -6.12 -17.79 -7.80
C LYS A 135 -7.00 -17.79 -9.06
N GLU A 136 -8.23 -17.28 -8.95
CA GLU A 136 -9.15 -17.10 -10.06
C GLU A 136 -8.68 -16.09 -11.11
N GLU A 137 -8.03 -14.99 -10.71
CA GLU A 137 -7.47 -14.01 -11.66
C GLU A 137 -6.23 -14.55 -12.38
N LEU A 138 -5.39 -15.30 -11.66
CA LEU A 138 -4.23 -15.98 -12.22
C LEU A 138 -4.66 -17.07 -13.22
N ASP A 139 -5.69 -17.85 -12.88
CA ASP A 139 -6.26 -18.88 -13.75
C ASP A 139 -6.90 -18.26 -15.00
N LYS A 140 -7.62 -17.12 -14.87
CA LYS A 140 -8.15 -16.38 -16.04
C LYS A 140 -7.05 -15.84 -16.94
N MET A 141 -5.94 -15.39 -16.37
CA MET A 141 -4.80 -14.88 -17.14
C MET A 141 -4.03 -16.01 -17.83
N ALA A 142 -3.87 -17.16 -17.16
CA ALA A 142 -3.30 -18.38 -17.74
C ALA A 142 -4.16 -18.92 -18.89
N GLN A 143 -5.48 -18.95 -18.73
CA GLN A 143 -6.42 -19.34 -19.81
C GLN A 143 -6.37 -18.37 -21.00
N ARG A 144 -6.23 -17.06 -20.76
CA ARG A 144 -6.04 -16.08 -21.85
C ARG A 144 -4.73 -16.26 -22.63
N LYS A 145 -3.64 -16.67 -21.96
CA LYS A 145 -2.38 -17.00 -22.64
C LYS A 145 -2.47 -18.27 -23.49
N LEU A 146 -3.28 -19.25 -23.07
CA LEU A 146 -3.52 -20.48 -23.84
C LEU A 146 -4.46 -20.25 -25.05
N LEU A 147 -5.32 -19.23 -24.99
CA LEU A 147 -6.27 -18.88 -26.04
C LEU A 147 -5.74 -17.89 -27.09
N GLN A 148 -4.53 -17.35 -26.92
CA GLN A 148 -3.87 -16.59 -27.98
C GLN A 148 -3.17 -17.56 -28.93
N PRO A 149 -3.63 -17.72 -30.19
CA PRO A 149 -2.86 -18.47 -31.16
C PRO A 149 -1.53 -17.74 -31.40
N PRO A 150 -0.42 -18.48 -31.65
CA PRO A 150 0.84 -17.85 -32.01
C PRO A 150 0.60 -16.95 -33.22
N SER A 151 1.04 -15.69 -33.12
CA SER A 151 0.97 -14.76 -34.26
C SER A 151 1.62 -15.41 -35.48
N PRO A 152 1.00 -15.33 -36.68
CA PRO A 152 1.58 -15.91 -37.87
C PRO A 152 2.95 -15.27 -38.12
N LEU A 153 3.99 -16.11 -38.21
CA LEU A 153 5.30 -15.67 -38.68
C LEU A 153 5.13 -15.09 -40.10
N PRO A 154 5.87 -14.02 -40.45
CA PRO A 154 5.79 -13.45 -41.79
C PRO A 154 6.25 -14.49 -42.82
N HIS A 155 5.33 -14.92 -43.68
CA HIS A 155 5.65 -15.76 -44.83
C HIS A 155 6.56 -15.00 -45.79
N ILE A 156 7.82 -15.42 -45.88
CA ILE A 156 8.73 -15.01 -46.95
C ILE A 156 8.26 -15.76 -48.20
N SER A 157 7.54 -15.06 -49.08
CA SER A 157 7.14 -15.58 -50.38
C SER A 157 8.38 -15.71 -51.26
N SER A 158 8.80 -16.95 -51.53
CA SER A 158 9.80 -17.26 -52.55
C SER A 158 9.12 -17.21 -53.92
N GLY A 159 9.31 -16.09 -54.63
CA GLY A 159 8.90 -15.98 -56.03
C GLY A 159 9.92 -16.67 -56.92
N GLU A 160 9.58 -17.86 -57.41
CA GLU A 160 10.20 -18.46 -58.60
C GLU A 160 9.19 -18.45 -59.75
N THR A 161 9.62 -17.88 -60.87
CA THR A 161 9.32 -18.13 -62.30
C THR A 161 9.60 -16.80 -63.02
N LYS A 162 10.52 -16.70 -63.98
CA LYS A 162 10.78 -17.58 -65.13
C LYS A 162 12.18 -17.32 -65.69
#